data_AF-A0A0B1RXX6-F1
#
_entry.id   AF-A0A0B1RXX6-F1
#
_cell.length_a   1.000
_cell.length_b   1.000
_cell.length_c   1.000
_cell.angle_alpha   90.00
_cell.angle_beta   90.00
_cell.angle_gamma   90.00
#
_symmetry.space_group_name_H-M   'P 1'
#
loop_
_entity.id
_entity.type
_entity.pdbx_description
1 polymer ?
#
loop_
_entity_poly.entity_id
_entity_poly.type
_entity_poly.pdbx_seq_one_letter_code
_entity_poly.pdbx_strand_id
1 'polypeptide(L)'
;MGLSISLVSTQQEKVWYHKCGNPKCRNTKDLSEGGCTIWYNEPKLLADIEEHLGQTIATVDQAFQIPVDEFDGKIVYGAKRTKVKTFEGHAPQLAVSVAQLADLERALQTSYLASVGEKFRKIIVT
;
A
#
# COMPACT_ATOMS: atom_id res chain seq x y z
N MET A 1 0.34 -1.60 14.35
CA MET A 1 -0.89 -2.41 14.21
C MET A 1 -1.61 -1.91 12.97
N GLY A 2 -1.87 -2.78 12.00
CA GLY A 2 -2.64 -2.43 10.80
C GLY A 2 -4.15 -2.60 11.05
N LEU A 3 -4.96 -1.84 10.32
CA LEU A 3 -6.42 -2.04 10.24
C LEU A 3 -6.72 -2.64 8.87
N SER A 4 -7.50 -3.72 8.85
CA SER A 4 -8.06 -4.30 7.61
C SER A 4 -9.56 -4.06 7.58
N ILE A 5 -10.06 -3.50 6.49
CA ILE A 5 -11.49 -3.29 6.25
C ILE A 5 -11.88 -4.19 5.07
N SER A 6 -12.94 -4.98 5.25
CA SER A 6 -13.56 -5.78 4.19
C SER A 6 -14.87 -5.13 3.77
N LEU A 7 -15.07 -4.96 2.46
CA LEU A 7 -16.34 -4.52 1.89
C LEU A 7 -17.14 -5.78 1.53
N VAL A 8 -18.36 -5.88 2.04
CA VAL A 8 -19.24 -7.05 1.86
C VAL A 8 -20.58 -6.55 1.35
N SER A 9 -20.95 -6.97 0.15
CA SER A 9 -22.21 -6.70 -0.51
C SER A 9 -23.34 -7.53 0.10
N THR A 10 -24.52 -6.93 0.20
CA THR A 10 -25.73 -7.62 0.67
C THR A 10 -26.41 -8.41 -0.45
N GLN A 11 -25.99 -8.21 -1.69
CA GLN A 11 -26.55 -8.84 -2.88
C GLN A 11 -25.56 -9.82 -3.49
N GLN A 12 -26.07 -10.80 -4.23
CA GLN A 12 -25.19 -11.69 -4.99
C GLN A 12 -24.61 -10.94 -6.18
N GLU A 13 -23.30 -11.05 -6.34
CA GLU A 13 -22.58 -10.40 -7.43
C GLU A 13 -22.04 -11.44 -8.41
N LYS A 14 -22.19 -11.15 -9.70
CA LYS A 14 -21.64 -12.00 -10.75
C LYS A 14 -20.21 -11.57 -11.02
N VAL A 15 -19.27 -12.42 -10.61
CA VAL A 15 -17.84 -12.14 -10.73
C VAL A 15 -17.21 -12.96 -11.84
N TRP A 16 -16.18 -12.39 -12.46
CA TRP A 16 -15.40 -13.12 -13.45
C TRP A 16 -14.52 -14.16 -12.75
N TYR A 17 -14.74 -15.42 -13.08
CA TYR A 17 -13.97 -16.55 -12.57
C TYR A 17 -13.38 -17.33 -13.73
N HIS A 18 -12.16 -16.93 -14.10
CA HIS A 18 -11.49 -17.45 -15.29
C HIS A 18 -10.80 -18.79 -14.98
N LYS A 19 -11.33 -19.89 -15.53
CA LYS A 19 -10.74 -21.23 -15.41
C LYS A 19 -10.21 -21.81 -16.72
N CYS A 20 -10.51 -21.20 -17.87
CA CYS A 20 -10.09 -21.73 -19.16
C CYS A 20 -8.64 -21.34 -19.50
N GLY A 21 -7.96 -22.14 -20.33
CA GLY A 21 -6.59 -21.83 -20.78
C GLY A 21 -6.47 -20.69 -21.80
N ASN A 22 -7.56 -20.01 -22.15
CA ASN A 22 -7.55 -18.93 -23.15
C ASN A 22 -7.47 -17.54 -22.48
N PRO A 23 -6.31 -16.85 -22.51
CA PRO A 23 -6.13 -15.56 -21.84
C PRO A 23 -7.00 -14.42 -22.42
N LYS A 24 -7.60 -14.61 -23.61
CA LYS A 24 -8.50 -13.64 -24.26
C LYS A 24 -9.99 -14.00 -24.13
N CYS A 25 -10.34 -14.91 -23.23
CA CYS A 25 -11.74 -15.29 -23.02
C CYS A 25 -12.60 -14.06 -22.65
N ARG A 26 -13.84 -14.03 -23.14
CA ARG A 26 -14.87 -13.03 -22.80
C ARG A 26 -16.21 -13.69 -22.49
N ASN A 27 -16.20 -14.98 -22.17
CA ASN A 27 -17.41 -15.75 -21.93
C ASN A 27 -18.01 -15.39 -20.57
N THR A 28 -19.06 -14.57 -20.59
CA THR A 28 -19.76 -14.11 -19.39
C THR A 28 -20.85 -15.06 -18.90
N LYS A 29 -20.98 -16.26 -19.49
CA LYS A 29 -21.90 -17.29 -18.99
C LYS A 29 -21.44 -17.84 -17.63
N ASP A 30 -22.37 -18.41 -16.89
CA ASP A 30 -22.06 -19.06 -15.61
C ASP A 30 -21.20 -20.32 -15.84
N LEU A 31 -20.39 -20.69 -14.85
CA LEU A 31 -19.56 -21.89 -14.90
C LEU A 31 -20.40 -23.17 -15.09
N SER A 32 -21.62 -23.23 -14.54
CA SER A 32 -22.56 -24.34 -14.72
C SER A 32 -23.02 -24.50 -16.18
N GLU A 33 -22.97 -23.42 -16.96
CA GLU A 33 -23.29 -23.38 -18.39
C GLU A 33 -22.04 -23.45 -19.28
N GLY A 34 -20.87 -23.75 -18.71
CA GLY A 34 -19.58 -23.79 -19.43
C GLY A 34 -18.95 -22.41 -19.67
N GLY A 35 -19.35 -21.40 -18.91
CA GLY A 35 -18.80 -20.04 -18.96
C GLY A 35 -17.63 -19.78 -18.01
N CYS A 36 -17.28 -18.50 -17.82
CA CYS A 36 -16.15 -18.05 -16.99
C CYS A 36 -16.59 -17.04 -15.91
N THR A 37 -17.80 -17.21 -15.37
CA THR A 37 -18.30 -16.40 -14.27
C THR A 37 -18.90 -17.29 -13.19
N ILE A 38 -18.95 -16.78 -11.96
CA ILE A 38 -19.66 -17.41 -10.84
C ILE A 38 -20.49 -16.35 -10.13
N TRP A 39 -21.52 -16.79 -9.44
CA TRP A 39 -22.22 -15.96 -8.47
C TRP A 39 -21.51 -16.04 -7.12
N TYR A 40 -21.07 -14.90 -6.63
CA TYR A 40 -20.34 -14.78 -5.38
C TYR A 40 -21.31 -14.43 -4.25
N ASN A 41 -21.33 -15.27 -3.21
CA ASN A 41 -22.16 -15.08 -2.02
C ASN A 41 -21.29 -14.58 -0.87
N GLU A 42 -21.08 -13.27 -0.83
CA GLU A 42 -20.23 -12.62 0.16
C GLU A 42 -20.74 -12.76 1.60
N PRO A 43 -22.05 -12.68 1.89
CA PRO A 43 -22.56 -12.92 3.24
C PRO A 43 -22.21 -14.31 3.79
N LYS A 44 -22.27 -15.34 2.94
CA LYS A 44 -21.86 -16.70 3.33
C LYS A 44 -20.37 -16.76 3.64
N LEU A 45 -19.53 -16.15 2.80
CA LEU A 45 -18.08 -16.15 3.00
C LEU A 45 -17.68 -15.40 4.26
N LEU A 46 -18.38 -14.32 4.59
CA LEU A 46 -18.19 -13.62 5.86
C LEU A 46 -18.46 -14.56 7.05
N ALA A 47 -19.58 -15.29 7.01
CA ALA A 47 -19.91 -16.27 8.06
C ALA A 47 -18.86 -17.38 8.19
N ASP A 48 -18.37 -17.92 7.07
CA ASP A 48 -17.32 -18.95 7.07
C ASP A 48 -16.00 -18.41 7.68
N ILE A 49 -15.69 -17.12 7.45
CA ILE A 49 -14.51 -16.45 8.04
C ILE A 49 -14.70 -16.24 9.55
N GLU A 50 -15.88 -15.81 9.98
CA GLU A 50 -16.21 -15.63 11.41
C GLU A 50 -16.13 -16.97 12.17
N GLU A 51 -16.62 -18.06 11.57
CA GLU A 51 -16.50 -19.41 12.11
C GLU A 51 -15.03 -19.83 12.25
N HIS A 52 -14.21 -19.57 11.23
CA HIS A 52 -12.79 -19.91 11.25
C HIS A 52 -12.00 -19.10 12.29
N LEU A 53 -12.32 -17.82 12.48
CA LEU A 53 -11.68 -16.95 13.46
C LEU A 53 -12.23 -17.15 14.88
N GLY A 54 -13.41 -17.77 15.03
CA GLY A 54 -14.10 -17.92 16.31
C GLY A 54 -14.57 -16.59 16.92
N GLN A 55 -14.70 -15.55 16.12
CA GLN A 55 -15.14 -14.21 16.54
C GLN A 55 -16.04 -13.58 15.50
N THR A 56 -17.02 -12.79 15.96
CA THR A 56 -17.86 -11.97 15.09
C THR A 56 -17.10 -10.71 14.67
N ILE A 57 -17.11 -10.39 13.38
CA ILE A 57 -16.47 -9.21 12.83
C ILE A 57 -17.43 -8.03 12.97
N ALA A 58 -16.95 -6.93 13.56
CA ALA A 58 -17.75 -5.73 13.71
C ALA A 58 -18.12 -5.15 12.34
N THR A 59 -19.42 -4.95 12.12
CA THR A 59 -19.93 -4.27 10.91
C THR A 59 -19.94 -2.77 11.15
N VAL A 60 -19.50 -2.01 10.15
CA VAL A 60 -19.46 -0.54 10.20
C VAL A 60 -20.62 0.03 9.39
N ASP A 61 -21.19 1.14 9.85
CA ASP A 61 -22.29 1.84 9.18
C ASP A 61 -21.81 2.72 8.01
N GLN A 62 -22.76 3.36 7.32
CA GLN A 62 -22.46 4.29 6.22
C GLN A 62 -21.64 5.51 6.66
N ALA A 63 -21.64 5.83 7.95
CA ALA A 63 -20.82 6.90 8.51
C ALA A 63 -19.37 6.47 8.75
N PHE A 64 -19.01 5.23 8.39
CA PHE A 64 -17.68 4.63 8.54
C PHE A 64 -17.14 4.79 9.98
N GLN A 65 -18.02 4.75 10.97
CA GLN A 65 -17.64 4.86 12.38
C GLN A 65 -17.08 3.52 12.86
N ILE A 66 -15.76 3.38 12.79
CA ILE A 66 -15.07 2.17 13.26
C ILE A 66 -15.21 2.12 14.79
N PRO A 67 -15.84 1.08 15.36
CA PRO A 67 -15.94 0.95 16.80
C PRO A 67 -14.53 0.91 17.40
N VAL A 68 -14.29 1.74 18.41
CA VAL A 68 -13.03 1.73 19.15
C VAL A 68 -13.02 0.45 19.97
N ASP A 69 -12.33 -0.56 19.46
CA ASP A 69 -12.11 -1.78 20.22
C ASP A 69 -11.30 -1.41 21.48
N GLU A 70 -11.85 -1.70 22.66
CA GLU A 70 -11.24 -1.48 23.97
C GLU A 70 -10.05 -2.43 24.22
N PHE A 71 -9.19 -2.62 23.21
CA PHE A 71 -7.85 -3.15 23.40
C PHE A 71 -7.03 -2.11 24.18
N ASP A 72 -7.30 -2.08 25.49
CA ASP A 72 -6.53 -1.47 26.56
C ASP A 72 -6.20 0.02 26.35
N GLY A 73 -7.12 0.82 25.82
CA GLY A 73 -7.03 2.30 25.73
C GLY A 73 -5.78 2.86 25.03
N LYS A 74 -4.99 1.99 24.39
CA LYS A 74 -3.65 2.29 23.93
C LYS A 74 -3.64 2.53 22.43
N ILE A 75 -4.48 1.87 21.65
CA ILE A 75 -4.30 1.82 20.19
C ILE A 75 -5.50 2.47 19.50
N VAL A 76 -5.32 3.72 19.09
CA VAL A 76 -6.24 4.41 18.18
C VAL A 76 -5.68 4.25 16.76
N TYR A 77 -6.41 3.57 15.88
CA TYR A 77 -6.04 3.44 14.47
C TYR A 77 -6.14 4.80 13.77
N GLY A 78 -5.17 5.12 12.90
CA GLY A 78 -5.16 6.40 12.17
C GLY A 78 -4.75 7.63 12.97
N ALA A 79 -4.54 7.54 14.29
CA ALA A 79 -4.09 8.66 15.12
C ALA A 79 -2.61 8.53 15.51
N LYS A 80 -1.83 9.60 15.27
CA LYS A 80 -0.48 9.71 15.83
C LYS A 80 -0.60 9.95 17.34
N ARG A 81 -0.10 9.01 18.16
CA ARG A 81 -0.09 9.18 19.61
C ARG A 81 0.71 10.43 19.99
N THR A 82 0.05 11.43 20.59
CA THR A 82 0.65 12.71 20.98
C THR A 82 1.62 12.59 22.17
N LYS A 83 1.52 11.49 22.95
CA LYS A 83 2.30 11.25 24.18
C LYS A 83 3.00 9.88 24.20
N VAL A 84 3.56 9.43 23.09
CA VAL A 84 4.59 8.37 23.13
C VAL A 84 5.93 9.06 23.01
N LYS A 85 6.88 8.70 23.87
CA LYS A 85 8.29 9.12 23.79
C LYS A 85 8.65 9.27 22.32
N THR A 86 9.08 10.47 21.95
CA THR A 86 9.62 10.81 20.64
C THR A 86 10.49 9.64 20.18
N PHE A 87 9.94 8.78 19.33
CA PHE A 87 10.78 7.86 18.58
C PHE A 87 11.51 8.79 17.64
N GLU A 88 12.75 9.12 18.00
CA GLU A 88 13.67 9.73 17.06
C GLU A 88 13.73 8.74 15.89
N GLY A 89 13.01 9.05 14.82
CA GLY A 89 13.05 8.24 13.60
C GLY A 89 14.49 8.16 13.11
N HIS A 90 14.78 7.43 12.04
CA HIS A 90 16.16 7.31 11.54
C HIS A 90 16.76 8.62 10.99
N ALA A 91 16.02 9.74 11.02
CA ALA A 91 16.46 11.04 10.53
C ALA A 91 17.77 11.57 11.15
N PRO A 92 18.01 11.54 12.48
CA PRO A 92 19.29 11.95 13.05
C PRO A 92 20.40 10.93 12.77
N GLN A 93 20.07 9.64 12.61
CA GLN A 93 21.04 8.59 12.23
C GLN A 93 21.53 8.78 10.79
N LEU A 94 20.66 9.23 9.90
CA LEU A 94 20.97 9.50 8.49
C LEU A 94 21.62 10.87 8.26
N ALA A 95 21.56 11.78 9.24
CA ALA A 95 22.07 13.14 9.08
C ALA A 95 23.55 13.20 8.69
N VAL A 96 24.38 12.32 9.26
CA VAL A 96 25.81 12.23 8.95
C VAL A 96 26.03 11.73 7.51
N SER A 97 25.31 10.70 7.10
CA SER A 97 25.41 10.15 5.73
C SER A 97 24.93 11.17 4.68
N VAL A 98 23.87 11.92 4.97
CA VAL A 98 23.37 12.97 4.07
C VAL A 98 24.38 14.11 3.92
N ALA A 99 25.06 14.52 5.01
CA ALA A 99 26.11 15.52 4.94
C ALA A 99 27.29 15.06 4.07
N GLN A 100 27.74 13.81 4.24
CA GLN A 100 28.81 13.24 3.43
C GLN A 100 28.44 13.14 1.94
N LEU A 101 27.20 12.77 1.62
CA LEU A 101 26.71 12.73 0.24
C LEU A 101 26.68 14.13 -0.38
N ALA A 102 26.29 15.15 0.38
CA ALA A 102 26.30 16.54 -0.09
C ALA A 102 27.72 17.04 -0.41
N ASP A 103 28.71 16.69 0.41
CA ASP A 103 30.12 17.05 0.15
C ASP A 103 30.67 16.35 -1.09
N LEU A 104 30.38 15.05 -1.27
CA LEU A 104 30.78 14.29 -2.46
C LEU A 104 30.11 14.82 -3.72
N GLU A 105 28.83 15.18 -3.65
CA GLU A 105 28.11 15.81 -4.76
C GLU A 105 28.76 17.14 -5.14
N ARG A 106 29.06 17.99 -4.16
CA ARG A 106 29.74 19.26 -4.39
C ARG A 106 31.10 19.06 -5.05
N ALA A 107 31.89 18.10 -4.59
CA ALA A 107 33.19 17.77 -5.18
C ALA A 107 33.07 17.32 -6.64
N LEU A 108 32.11 16.44 -6.95
CA LEU A 108 31.80 16.01 -8.31
C LEU A 108 31.37 17.17 -9.22
N GLN A 109 30.47 18.04 -8.74
CA GLN A 109 30.03 19.19 -9.51
C GLN A 109 31.18 20.16 -9.79
N THR A 110 32.04 20.42 -8.79
CA THR A 110 33.22 21.29 -9.00
C THR A 110 34.25 20.70 -9.96
N SER A 111 34.51 19.39 -9.90
CA SER A 111 35.44 18.73 -10.83
C SER A 111 34.88 18.71 -12.26
N TYR A 112 33.57 18.48 -12.40
CA TYR A 112 32.89 18.56 -13.68
C TYR A 112 32.99 19.97 -14.27
N LEU A 113 32.64 21.01 -13.52
CA LEU A 113 32.73 22.41 -13.97
C LEU A 113 34.17 22.81 -14.34
N ALA A 114 35.18 22.34 -13.58
CA ALA A 114 36.58 22.55 -13.92
C ALA A 114 36.95 21.88 -15.26
N SER A 115 36.56 20.62 -15.45
CA SER A 115 36.83 19.86 -16.70
C SER A 115 36.14 20.49 -17.92
N VAL A 116 34.91 20.97 -17.74
CA VAL A 116 34.15 21.67 -18.77
C VAL A 116 34.81 23.01 -19.09
N GLY A 117 35.22 23.77 -18.08
CA GLY A 117 35.97 25.03 -18.26
C GLY A 117 37.31 24.85 -18.98
N GLU A 118 38.03 23.76 -18.75
CA GLU A 118 39.25 23.42 -19.51
C GLU A 118 38.95 23.09 -20.98
N LYS A 119 37.85 22.38 -21.24
CA LYS A 119 37.39 22.07 -22.61
C LYS A 119 37.06 23.34 -23.39
N PHE A 120 36.43 24.33 -22.74
CA PHE A 120 36.15 25.63 -23.35
C PHE A 120 37.39 26.51 -23.51
N ARG A 121 38.36 26.48 -22.59
CA ARG A 121 39.64 27.19 -22.75
C ARG A 121 40.46 26.67 -23.93
N LYS A 122 40.47 25.36 -24.18
CA LYS A 122 41.18 24.77 -25.33
C LYS A 122 40.60 25.16 -26.69
N ILE A 123 39.32 25.54 -26.77
CA ILE A 123 38.67 25.96 -28.02
C ILE A 123 38.98 27.42 -28.38
N ILE A 124 39.28 28.27 -27.38
CA ILE A 124 39.55 29.71 -27.60
C ILE A 124 41.03 29.97 -27.93
N VAL A 125 41.93 29.03 -27.62
CA VAL A 125 43.34 29.07 -28.03
C VAL A 125 43.51 28.24 -29.31
N THR A 126 42.92 28.71 -30.41
CA THR A 126 43.27 28.31 -31.79
C THR A 126 42.97 29.46 -32.73
#